data_AF-B4FGM6-F1
#
_entry.id   AF-B4FGM6-F1
#
_cell.length_a   1.000
_cell.length_b   1.000
_cell.length_c   1.000
_cell.angle_alpha   90.00
_cell.angle_beta   90.00
_cell.angle_gamma   90.00
#
_symmetry.space_group_name_H-M   'P 1'
#
loop_
_entity.id
_entity.type
_entity.pdbx_description
1 polymer ?
#
loop_
_entity_poly.entity_id
_entity_poly.type
_entity_poly.pdbx_seq_one_letter_code
_entity_poly.pdbx_strand_id
1 'polypeptide(L)'
;MEIGAVAAMRYVKDGIKAAKLVMEHSEHTLLVGEKATAFAISMGLPGPTNLSSPESIEKWEKWKQNHCQPNFWKNVDPVGKCGPYHPINLASVEVEGSVKNEVVGSQGGLCQGYFESDNLLEPIKSNLKVVNRHNHDTISMAVIDKMGHIAVGTSTNGATFKIPGRVGDGPIPGSSSYGDDEVGACGATGDGDIMMRFLPCYQVVESMRQGMDPRDAATDAISRIARKYPDFIGAVFAVNKEGVHAGACHGWTFQYSVRNSSMQDVEVITVYP
;
A
#
# COMPACT_ATOMS: atom_id res chain seq x y z
N MET A 1 1.71 -20.54 -14.30
CA MET A 1 1.39 -19.81 -13.06
C MET A 1 0.05 -19.14 -13.28
N GLU A 2 -0.96 -19.58 -12.54
CA GLU A 2 -2.33 -19.07 -12.65
C GLU A 2 -2.50 -17.87 -11.73
N ILE A 3 -3.05 -16.76 -12.24
CA ILE A 3 -3.22 -15.53 -11.47
C ILE A 3 -4.53 -14.87 -11.83
N GLY A 4 -5.29 -14.45 -10.82
CA GLY A 4 -6.46 -13.61 -10.99
C GLY A 4 -6.53 -12.52 -9.92
N ALA A 5 -7.05 -11.36 -10.31
CA ALA A 5 -7.11 -10.19 -9.46
C ALA A 5 -8.33 -9.32 -9.80
N VAL A 6 -8.81 -8.62 -8.78
CA VAL A 6 -9.82 -7.57 -8.93
C VAL A 6 -9.40 -6.30 -8.20
N ALA A 7 -9.59 -5.13 -8.80
CA ALA A 7 -9.26 -3.86 -8.15
C ALA A 7 -10.41 -2.87 -8.23
N ALA A 8 -10.53 -2.01 -7.21
CA ALA A 8 -11.61 -1.00 -7.10
C ALA A 8 -13.03 -1.57 -7.30
N MET A 9 -13.23 -2.87 -7.04
CA MET A 9 -14.52 -3.55 -7.15
C MET A 9 -15.42 -3.13 -5.99
N ARG A 10 -16.69 -2.82 -6.29
CA ARG A 10 -17.69 -2.41 -5.29
C ARG A 10 -18.78 -3.46 -5.18
N TYR A 11 -19.52 -3.41 -4.07
CA TYR A 11 -20.78 -4.15 -3.88
C TYR A 11 -20.71 -5.68 -3.81
N VAL A 12 -19.53 -6.28 -3.91
CA VAL A 12 -19.31 -7.74 -3.74
C VAL A 12 -18.38 -7.93 -2.55
N LYS A 13 -18.87 -8.65 -1.53
CA LYS A 13 -18.14 -8.86 -0.27
C LYS A 13 -16.89 -9.73 -0.45
N ASP A 14 -17.00 -10.79 -1.24
CA ASP A 14 -15.97 -11.82 -1.35
C ASP A 14 -14.93 -11.48 -2.43
N GLY A 15 -14.12 -10.45 -2.19
CA GLY A 15 -13.11 -9.96 -3.14
C GLY A 15 -12.14 -11.05 -3.64
N ILE A 16 -11.62 -11.89 -2.73
CA ILE A 16 -10.68 -12.97 -3.11
C ILE A 16 -11.35 -14.08 -3.94
N LYS A 17 -12.65 -14.34 -3.74
CA LYS A 17 -13.39 -15.29 -4.59
C LYS A 17 -13.58 -14.71 -5.99
N ALA A 18 -13.85 -13.41 -6.11
CA ALA A 18 -13.94 -12.75 -7.41
C ALA A 18 -12.60 -12.82 -8.17
N ALA A 19 -11.47 -12.57 -7.48
CA ALA A 19 -10.14 -12.76 -8.04
C ALA A 19 -9.88 -14.20 -8.53
N LYS A 20 -10.30 -15.20 -7.74
CA LYS A 20 -10.25 -16.60 -8.14
C LYS A 20 -11.10 -16.89 -9.40
N LEU A 21 -12.30 -16.33 -9.49
CA LEU A 21 -13.14 -16.48 -10.69
C LEU A 21 -12.51 -15.83 -11.94
N VAL A 22 -11.78 -14.71 -11.79
CA VAL A 22 -11.00 -14.14 -12.90
C VAL A 22 -9.94 -15.13 -13.38
N MET A 23 -9.22 -15.75 -12.44
CA MET A 23 -8.21 -16.78 -12.73
C MET A 23 -8.80 -18.00 -13.44
N GLU A 24 -9.95 -18.50 -13.00
CA GLU A 24 -10.53 -19.76 -13.49
C GLU A 24 -11.40 -19.61 -14.76
N HIS A 25 -11.91 -18.41 -15.03
CA HIS A 25 -12.94 -18.18 -16.06
C HIS A 25 -12.65 -17.01 -17.00
N SER A 26 -11.40 -16.56 -17.09
CA SER A 26 -10.98 -15.61 -18.11
C SER A 26 -9.52 -15.83 -18.50
N GLU A 27 -9.15 -15.39 -19.71
CA GLU A 27 -7.74 -15.32 -20.13
C GLU A 27 -7.04 -14.05 -19.60
N HIS A 28 -7.74 -13.24 -18.81
CA HIS A 28 -7.23 -11.99 -18.25
C HIS A 28 -6.76 -12.19 -16.80
N THR A 29 -5.73 -11.45 -16.41
CA THR A 29 -5.20 -11.50 -15.04
C THR A 29 -5.95 -10.57 -14.07
N LEU A 30 -6.41 -9.40 -14.53
CA LEU A 30 -6.93 -8.34 -13.65
C LEU A 30 -8.14 -7.66 -14.26
N LEU A 31 -9.26 -7.65 -13.52
CA LEU A 31 -10.44 -6.84 -13.84
C LEU A 31 -10.62 -5.72 -12.82
N VAL A 32 -11.16 -4.58 -13.23
CA VAL A 32 -11.27 -3.40 -12.36
C VAL A 32 -12.65 -2.74 -12.35
N GLY A 33 -12.94 -2.03 -11.26
CA GLY A 33 -14.09 -1.15 -11.12
C GLY A 33 -15.43 -1.86 -11.19
N GLU A 34 -16.43 -1.17 -11.74
CA GLU A 34 -17.80 -1.67 -11.87
C GLU A 34 -17.91 -2.88 -12.81
N LYS A 35 -17.00 -3.01 -13.79
CA LYS A 35 -16.97 -4.17 -14.69
C LYS A 35 -16.46 -5.42 -13.98
N ALA A 36 -15.54 -5.29 -13.02
CA ALA A 36 -15.19 -6.41 -12.14
C ALA A 36 -16.39 -6.84 -11.28
N THR A 37 -17.16 -5.89 -10.76
CA THR A 37 -18.40 -6.18 -10.02
C THR A 37 -19.41 -6.94 -10.89
N ALA A 38 -19.67 -6.47 -12.11
CA ALA A 38 -20.59 -7.11 -13.04
C ALA A 38 -20.15 -8.53 -13.40
N PHE A 39 -18.85 -8.71 -13.67
CA PHE A 39 -18.26 -10.03 -13.90
C PHE A 39 -18.49 -10.96 -12.70
N ALA A 40 -18.10 -10.55 -11.50
CA ALA A 40 -18.25 -11.33 -10.28
C ALA A 40 -19.68 -11.80 -10.03
N ILE A 41 -20.67 -10.90 -10.21
CA ILE A 41 -22.09 -11.22 -10.06
C ILE A 41 -22.55 -12.17 -11.17
N SER A 42 -22.12 -11.97 -12.41
CA SER A 42 -22.46 -12.87 -13.52
C SER A 42 -21.91 -14.29 -13.34
N MET A 43 -20.82 -14.43 -12.58
CA MET A 43 -20.21 -15.71 -12.18
C MET A 43 -20.85 -16.31 -10.90
N GLY A 44 -21.92 -15.71 -10.38
CA GLY A 44 -22.72 -16.26 -9.28
C GLY A 44 -22.38 -15.74 -7.88
N LEU A 45 -21.50 -14.73 -7.74
CA LEU A 45 -21.29 -14.09 -6.43
C LEU A 45 -22.47 -13.18 -6.07
N PRO A 46 -22.85 -13.09 -4.77
CA PRO A 46 -23.94 -12.24 -4.33
C PRO A 46 -23.60 -10.75 -4.51
N GLY A 47 -24.59 -9.99 -4.96
CA GLY A 47 -24.50 -8.54 -5.12
C GLY A 47 -25.51 -7.99 -6.12
N PRO A 48 -25.57 -6.66 -6.29
CA PRO A 48 -24.82 -5.67 -5.52
C PRO A 48 -25.37 -5.52 -4.08
N THR A 49 -24.48 -5.42 -3.09
CA THR A 49 -24.85 -5.21 -1.68
C THR A 49 -24.08 -4.05 -1.08
N ASN A 50 -24.72 -3.27 -0.19
CA ASN A 50 -24.01 -2.25 0.56
C ASN A 50 -23.05 -2.90 1.57
N LEU A 51 -21.76 -2.61 1.44
CA LEU A 51 -20.70 -3.16 2.29
C LEU A 51 -20.35 -2.25 3.48
N SER A 52 -20.96 -1.06 3.57
CA SER A 52 -20.73 -0.13 4.66
C SER A 52 -21.34 -0.65 5.97
N SER A 53 -20.51 -0.76 7.01
CA SER A 53 -20.96 -0.97 8.38
C SER A 53 -21.32 0.35 9.07
N PRO A 54 -22.11 0.34 10.16
CA PRO A 54 -22.37 1.54 10.96
C PRO A 54 -21.09 2.27 11.38
N GLU A 55 -20.06 1.54 11.79
CA GLU A 55 -18.77 2.09 12.20
C GLU A 55 -18.05 2.77 11.03
N SER A 56 -18.12 2.20 9.82
CA SER A 56 -17.52 2.78 8.62
C SER A 56 -18.22 4.08 8.20
N ILE A 57 -19.55 4.12 8.37
CA ILE A 57 -20.37 5.31 8.09
C ILE A 57 -20.04 6.42 9.08
N GLU A 58 -19.99 6.12 10.37
CA GLU A 58 -19.64 7.10 11.41
C GLU A 58 -18.22 7.67 11.20
N LYS A 59 -17.23 6.83 10.86
CA LYS A 59 -15.87 7.28 10.52
C LYS A 59 -15.88 8.24 9.32
N TRP A 60 -16.65 7.91 8.28
CA TRP A 60 -16.77 8.74 7.08
C TRP A 60 -17.48 10.07 7.36
N GLU A 61 -18.55 10.06 8.17
CA GLU A 61 -19.27 11.28 8.57
C GLU A 61 -18.37 12.22 9.35
N LYS A 62 -17.61 11.71 10.33
CA LYS A 62 -16.62 12.51 11.09
C LYS A 62 -15.55 13.09 10.18
N TRP A 63 -15.03 12.33 9.23
CA TRP A 63 -14.05 12.82 8.26
C TRP A 63 -14.63 13.91 7.35
N LYS A 64 -15.87 13.76 6.92
CA LYS A 64 -16.56 14.77 6.10
C LYS A 64 -16.85 16.05 6.89
N GLN A 65 -17.27 15.93 8.15
CA GLN A 65 -17.44 17.06 9.07
C GLN A 65 -16.10 17.76 9.35
N ASN A 66 -15.00 17.00 9.38
CA ASN A 66 -13.63 17.52 9.45
C ASN A 66 -13.09 17.96 8.08
N HIS A 67 -13.94 18.51 7.22
CA HIS A 67 -13.55 19.10 5.93
C HIS A 67 -12.72 18.16 5.03
N CYS A 68 -13.02 16.85 5.07
CA CYS A 68 -12.32 15.83 4.31
C CYS A 68 -10.82 15.75 4.65
N GLN A 69 -10.45 15.89 5.93
CA GLN A 69 -9.07 15.79 6.43
C GLN A 69 -8.89 14.66 7.46
N PRO A 70 -7.73 13.96 7.45
CA PRO A 70 -6.64 14.08 6.47
C PRO A 70 -7.04 13.48 5.10
N ASN A 71 -6.37 13.89 4.02
CA ASN A 71 -6.55 13.29 2.70
C ASN A 71 -5.20 13.11 1.96
N PHE A 72 -5.27 12.54 0.76
CA PHE A 72 -4.13 12.18 -0.07
C PHE A 72 -3.86 13.16 -1.22
N TRP A 73 -4.61 14.26 -1.30
CA TRP A 73 -4.40 15.24 -2.35
C TRP A 73 -3.19 16.12 -2.02
N LYS A 74 -2.39 16.44 -3.05
CA LYS A 74 -1.22 17.30 -2.93
C LYS A 74 -1.22 18.32 -4.07
N ASN A 75 -0.76 19.54 -3.79
CA ASN A 75 -0.64 20.62 -4.78
C ASN A 75 -1.98 20.95 -5.48
N VAL A 76 -3.07 21.00 -4.71
CA VAL A 76 -4.41 21.30 -5.20
C VAL A 76 -5.11 22.38 -4.37
N ASP A 77 -6.05 23.09 -4.99
CA ASP A 77 -7.00 23.99 -4.34
C ASP A 77 -8.43 23.41 -4.43
N PRO A 78 -9.25 23.43 -3.36
CA PRO A 78 -8.98 24.05 -2.06
C PRO A 78 -8.10 23.20 -1.14
N VAL A 79 -7.16 23.86 -0.45
CA VAL A 79 -6.37 23.25 0.63
C VAL A 79 -7.20 23.22 1.93
N GLY A 80 -7.15 22.10 2.66
CA GLY A 80 -7.83 21.96 3.96
C GLY A 80 -9.36 21.88 3.89
N LYS A 81 -9.94 21.78 2.69
CA LYS A 81 -11.38 21.62 2.48
C LYS A 81 -11.69 20.38 1.64
N CYS A 82 -12.96 20.01 1.63
CA CYS A 82 -13.47 19.07 0.64
C CYS A 82 -13.41 19.71 -0.75
N GLY A 83 -13.14 18.90 -1.77
CA GLY A 83 -13.10 19.34 -3.17
C GLY A 83 -14.45 19.81 -3.74
N PRO A 84 -14.54 20.04 -5.06
CA PRO A 84 -13.63 19.53 -6.09
C PRO A 84 -12.22 20.14 -6.02
N TYR A 85 -11.21 19.29 -6.18
CA TYR A 85 -9.80 19.67 -6.13
C TYR A 85 -9.30 20.00 -7.55
N HIS A 86 -8.59 21.12 -7.69
CA HIS A 86 -7.99 21.55 -8.95
C HIS A 86 -6.47 21.74 -8.76
N PRO A 87 -5.64 21.39 -9.74
CA PRO A 87 -4.20 21.62 -9.65
C PRO A 87 -3.89 23.10 -9.42
N ILE A 88 -2.98 23.40 -8.50
CA ILE A 88 -2.43 24.75 -8.37
C ILE A 88 -1.44 24.95 -9.52
N ASN A 89 -1.61 26.01 -10.32
CA ASN A 89 -0.62 26.37 -11.31
C ASN A 89 0.60 26.97 -10.61
N LEU A 90 1.63 26.16 -10.42
CA LEU A 90 2.89 26.58 -9.79
C LEU A 90 3.69 27.55 -10.68
N ALA A 91 3.38 27.70 -11.96
CA ALA A 91 4.04 28.64 -12.87
C ALA A 91 3.51 30.08 -12.78
N SER A 92 2.36 30.30 -12.13
CA SER A 92 1.76 31.65 -11.97
C SER A 92 2.02 32.26 -10.59
N VAL A 93 2.87 31.64 -9.76
CA VAL A 93 3.23 32.14 -8.41
C VAL A 93 4.52 32.99 -8.44
N GLU A 94 5.23 33.02 -9.57
CA GLU A 94 6.26 34.03 -9.82
C GLU A 94 5.62 35.26 -10.48
N VAL A 95 5.92 36.44 -9.94
CA VAL A 95 5.48 37.79 -10.36
C VAL A 95 4.18 38.32 -9.71
N GLU A 96 4.26 38.62 -8.41
CA GLU A 96 3.68 39.85 -7.85
C GLU A 96 4.53 40.30 -6.64
N GLY A 97 5.76 40.73 -6.95
CA GLY A 97 6.69 41.31 -5.99
C GLY A 97 7.49 42.41 -6.68
N SER A 98 6.86 43.58 -6.85
CA SER A 98 7.51 44.77 -7.38
C SER A 98 8.65 45.21 -6.46
N VAL A 99 9.89 44.84 -6.78
CA VAL A 99 11.08 45.51 -6.23
C VAL A 99 11.53 46.54 -7.24
N LYS A 100 11.05 47.78 -7.08
CA LYS A 100 11.84 48.95 -7.46
C LYS A 100 12.86 49.14 -6.34
N ASN A 101 14.16 49.06 -6.65
CA ASN A 101 15.08 50.14 -6.31
C ASN A 101 16.47 49.94 -6.93
N GLU A 102 17.06 51.09 -7.20
CA GLU A 102 18.19 51.41 -8.08
C GLU A 102 19.54 50.81 -7.68
N VAL A 103 20.38 50.70 -8.71
CA VAL A 103 21.79 50.32 -8.68
C VAL A 103 22.64 51.47 -8.12
N VAL A 104 23.41 51.23 -7.06
CA VAL A 104 24.69 51.92 -6.79
C VAL A 104 25.67 50.89 -6.22
N GLY A 105 26.83 50.74 -6.86
CA GLY A 105 27.83 49.71 -6.52
C GLY A 105 28.82 50.11 -5.43
N SER A 106 29.43 49.11 -4.78
CA SER A 106 30.88 48.93 -4.62
C SER A 106 31.20 47.69 -3.77
N GLN A 107 32.25 46.97 -4.19
CA GLN A 107 33.24 46.14 -3.48
C GLN A 107 32.82 45.16 -2.35
N GLY A 108 33.41 43.96 -2.42
CA GLY A 108 33.05 42.80 -1.61
C GLY A 108 33.57 42.76 -0.17
N GLY A 109 33.00 41.84 0.60
CA GLY A 109 33.38 41.48 1.96
C GLY A 109 32.50 40.36 2.51
N LEU A 110 33.12 39.37 3.17
CA LEU A 110 32.51 38.18 3.74
C LEU A 110 31.56 38.46 4.93
N CYS A 111 30.51 37.63 4.99
CA CYS A 111 29.74 37.09 6.13
C CYS A 111 29.58 37.91 7.44
N GLN A 112 28.31 38.17 7.82
CA GLN A 112 27.60 37.53 8.96
C GLN A 112 26.56 38.47 9.60
N GLY A 113 25.31 37.99 9.71
CA GLY A 113 24.35 38.50 10.71
C GLY A 113 22.95 38.87 10.21
N TYR A 114 21.96 38.17 10.77
CA TYR A 114 20.58 38.60 11.06
C TYR A 114 19.64 38.95 9.91
N PHE A 115 18.81 37.97 9.52
CA PHE A 115 17.40 38.23 9.20
C PHE A 115 16.55 37.04 9.65
N GLU A 116 15.86 37.22 10.78
CA GLU A 116 14.56 36.60 11.02
C GLU A 116 13.54 37.29 10.10
N SER A 117 12.81 36.51 9.30
CA SER A 117 11.45 36.84 8.86
C SER A 117 10.83 35.59 8.21
N ASP A 118 10.01 34.93 9.02
CA ASP A 118 8.72 34.31 8.72
C ASP A 118 8.46 33.67 7.35
N ASN A 119 8.37 32.33 7.42
CA ASN A 119 7.38 31.50 6.71
C ASN A 119 7.26 31.65 5.19
N LEU A 120 8.37 31.50 4.48
CA LEU A 120 8.36 31.02 3.10
C LEU A 120 8.37 29.48 3.10
N LEU A 121 7.22 28.90 2.75
CA LEU A 121 7.09 27.56 2.16
C LEU A 121 8.01 26.52 2.81
N GLU A 122 7.75 26.18 4.08
CA GLU A 122 8.13 24.82 4.48
C GLU A 122 7.36 23.87 3.56
N PRO A 123 8.03 22.93 2.87
CA PRO A 123 7.31 21.83 2.26
C PRO A 123 6.53 21.23 3.41
N ILE A 124 5.19 21.20 3.32
CA ILE A 124 4.37 20.49 4.28
C ILE A 124 4.90 19.07 4.26
N LYS A 125 5.82 18.75 5.17
CA LYS A 125 6.20 17.39 5.50
C LYS A 125 4.88 16.81 5.93
N SER A 126 4.27 16.03 5.04
CA SER A 126 3.08 15.27 5.31
C SER A 126 3.45 14.19 6.33
N ASN A 127 3.76 14.61 7.56
CA ASN A 127 4.00 13.77 8.72
C ASN A 127 2.70 13.12 9.22
N LEU A 128 1.59 13.32 8.49
CA LEU A 128 0.41 12.49 8.63
C LEU A 128 0.73 11.12 8.05
N LYS A 129 1.14 10.19 8.91
CA LYS A 129 1.18 8.75 8.64
C LYS A 129 -0.26 8.26 8.41
N VAL A 130 -0.78 8.48 7.20
CA VAL A 130 -2.18 8.14 6.86
C VAL A 130 -2.40 6.62 6.89
N VAL A 131 -1.33 5.86 6.62
CA VAL A 131 -1.30 4.40 6.78
C VAL A 131 -0.61 4.06 8.11
N ASN A 132 -1.32 3.32 8.97
CA ASN A 132 -0.79 2.78 10.22
C ASN A 132 -1.57 1.50 10.59
N ARG A 133 -1.19 0.84 11.70
CA ARG A 133 -1.81 -0.42 12.17
C ARG A 133 -3.33 -0.33 12.32
N HIS A 134 -3.87 0.85 12.59
CA HIS A 134 -5.30 1.06 12.84
C HIS A 134 -6.08 1.56 11.60
N ASN A 135 -5.38 1.86 10.49
CA ASN A 135 -5.94 2.54 9.32
C ASN A 135 -5.75 1.79 7.99
N HIS A 136 -5.22 0.56 8.03
CA HIS A 136 -5.13 -0.32 6.86
C HIS A 136 -5.65 -1.72 7.22
N ASP A 137 -6.53 -2.24 6.37
CA ASP A 137 -7.11 -3.58 6.52
C ASP A 137 -6.63 -4.42 5.36
N THR A 138 -5.48 -5.08 5.52
CA THR A 138 -4.93 -5.99 4.53
C THR A 138 -4.59 -7.31 5.19
N ILE A 139 -5.03 -8.40 4.57
CA ILE A 139 -4.64 -9.76 4.93
C ILE A 139 -4.02 -10.42 3.72
N SER A 140 -2.87 -11.04 3.94
CA SER A 140 -2.18 -11.89 2.97
C SER A 140 -1.99 -13.27 3.59
N MET A 141 -2.17 -14.33 2.80
CA MET A 141 -2.08 -15.70 3.27
C MET A 141 -1.41 -16.57 2.21
N ALA A 142 -0.48 -17.41 2.64
CA ALA A 142 0.09 -18.48 1.84
C ALA A 142 -0.27 -19.84 2.44
N VAL A 143 -0.49 -20.83 1.58
CA VAL A 143 -0.77 -22.21 1.96
C VAL A 143 0.09 -23.12 1.09
N ILE A 144 0.72 -24.11 1.72
CA ILE A 144 1.39 -25.23 1.05
C ILE A 144 0.55 -26.47 1.35
N ASP A 145 0.04 -27.13 0.31
CA ASP A 145 -0.75 -28.34 0.49
C ASP A 145 0.11 -29.60 0.67
N LYS A 146 -0.54 -30.75 0.85
CA LYS A 146 0.17 -32.04 1.06
C LYS A 146 0.92 -32.54 -0.18
N MET A 147 0.58 -32.03 -1.36
CA MET A 147 1.24 -32.37 -2.63
C MET A 147 2.41 -31.41 -2.92
N GLY A 148 2.57 -30.36 -2.11
CA GLY A 148 3.61 -29.34 -2.29
C GLY A 148 3.16 -28.16 -3.16
N HIS A 149 1.87 -28.08 -3.53
CA HIS A 149 1.35 -26.94 -4.27
C HIS A 149 1.21 -25.73 -3.36
N ILE A 150 1.59 -24.56 -3.88
CA ILE A 150 1.64 -23.30 -3.16
C ILE A 150 0.58 -22.37 -3.72
N ALA A 151 -0.31 -21.91 -2.84
CA ALA A 151 -1.29 -20.87 -3.16
C ALA A 151 -1.08 -19.67 -2.24
N VAL A 152 -1.20 -18.46 -2.79
CA VAL A 152 -1.12 -17.23 -2.02
C VAL A 152 -2.19 -16.25 -2.48
N GLY A 153 -2.69 -15.43 -1.57
CA GLY A 153 -3.63 -14.37 -1.92
C GLY A 153 -3.65 -13.23 -0.92
N THR A 154 -4.02 -12.05 -1.41
CA THR A 154 -4.20 -10.83 -0.61
C THR A 154 -5.61 -10.28 -0.81
N SER A 155 -6.23 -9.79 0.26
CA SER A 155 -7.46 -9.00 0.18
C SER A 155 -7.36 -7.77 1.06
N THR A 156 -7.87 -6.64 0.57
CA THR A 156 -7.81 -5.36 1.27
C THR A 156 -8.92 -4.41 0.86
N ASN A 157 -9.38 -3.57 1.80
CA ASN A 157 -10.22 -2.41 1.50
C ASN A 157 -9.39 -1.18 1.07
N GLY A 158 -8.05 -1.28 1.13
CA GLY A 158 -7.12 -0.21 0.84
C GLY A 158 -7.06 0.85 1.94
N ALA A 159 -6.38 1.97 1.64
CA ALA A 159 -6.23 3.06 2.61
C ALA A 159 -7.57 3.75 2.91
N THR A 160 -7.79 4.06 4.19
CA THR A 160 -8.98 4.79 4.65
C THR A 160 -9.00 6.20 4.04
N PHE A 161 -10.16 6.65 3.54
CA PHE A 161 -10.35 7.95 2.85
C PHE A 161 -9.50 8.18 1.59
N LYS A 162 -9.04 7.09 0.96
CA LYS A 162 -8.36 7.13 -0.33
C LYS A 162 -9.16 7.90 -1.39
N ILE A 163 -8.44 8.49 -2.34
CA ILE A 163 -9.05 9.08 -3.54
C ILE A 163 -9.90 8.00 -4.25
N PRO A 164 -11.15 8.30 -4.65
CA PRO A 164 -11.96 7.35 -5.40
C PRO A 164 -11.21 6.83 -6.63
N GLY A 165 -11.18 5.50 -6.79
CA GLY A 165 -10.41 4.83 -7.85
C GLY A 165 -8.97 4.46 -7.46
N ARG A 166 -8.44 4.89 -6.30
CA ARG A 166 -7.11 4.47 -5.84
C ARG A 166 -7.05 2.96 -5.65
N VAL A 167 -6.06 2.35 -6.29
CA VAL A 167 -5.67 0.95 -6.14
C VAL A 167 -4.34 0.89 -5.39
N GLY A 168 -4.23 -0.02 -4.42
CA GLY A 168 -2.99 -0.27 -3.69
C GLY A 168 -2.21 -1.44 -4.30
N ASP A 169 -1.29 -2.00 -3.53
CA ASP A 169 -0.51 -3.19 -3.88
C ASP A 169 -1.34 -4.48 -3.90
N GLY A 170 -2.41 -4.56 -3.09
CA GLY A 170 -3.22 -5.76 -2.87
C GLY A 170 -3.63 -6.58 -4.11
N PRO A 171 -4.04 -5.98 -5.24
CA PRO A 171 -4.38 -6.73 -6.45
C PRO A 171 -3.23 -6.83 -7.46
N ILE A 172 -2.00 -6.44 -7.10
CA ILE A 172 -0.83 -6.43 -7.99
C ILE A 172 0.04 -7.66 -7.69
N PRO A 173 0.05 -8.68 -8.57
CA PRO A 173 0.90 -9.85 -8.42
C PRO A 173 2.37 -9.46 -8.30
N GLY A 174 3.09 -10.08 -7.37
CA GLY A 174 4.48 -9.72 -7.09
C GLY A 174 4.63 -8.56 -6.10
N SER A 175 3.62 -7.70 -5.95
CA SER A 175 3.64 -6.70 -4.90
C SER A 175 3.15 -7.25 -3.58
N SER A 176 1.83 -7.47 -3.46
CA SER A 176 1.25 -7.90 -2.18
C SER A 176 1.38 -9.39 -1.94
N SER A 177 1.40 -10.19 -3.00
CA SER A 177 1.53 -11.64 -2.90
C SER A 177 2.18 -12.22 -4.15
N TYR A 178 3.02 -13.22 -3.95
CA TYR A 178 3.62 -14.00 -5.02
C TYR A 178 3.93 -15.41 -4.52
N GLY A 179 3.70 -16.43 -5.36
CA GLY A 179 3.88 -17.83 -5.00
C GLY A 179 4.34 -18.63 -6.20
N ASP A 180 5.29 -19.54 -5.97
CA ASP A 180 5.86 -20.44 -6.97
C ASP A 180 6.15 -21.78 -6.30
N ASP A 181 5.55 -22.86 -6.81
CA ASP A 181 5.68 -24.23 -6.30
C ASP A 181 7.15 -24.70 -6.19
N GLU A 182 8.04 -24.19 -7.05
CA GLU A 182 9.45 -24.59 -7.06
C GLU A 182 10.29 -23.89 -5.99
N VAL A 183 9.75 -22.83 -5.38
CA VAL A 183 10.51 -21.91 -4.52
C VAL A 183 9.82 -21.66 -3.18
N GLY A 184 8.59 -21.14 -3.18
CA GLY A 184 7.96 -20.58 -1.99
C GLY A 184 6.92 -19.51 -2.30
N ALA A 185 6.47 -18.82 -1.25
CA ALA A 185 5.55 -17.70 -1.33
C ALA A 185 5.93 -16.53 -0.42
N CYS A 186 5.41 -15.37 -0.76
CA CYS A 186 5.45 -14.17 0.07
C CYS A 186 4.07 -13.52 0.11
N GLY A 187 3.73 -12.95 1.27
CA GLY A 187 2.62 -12.01 1.42
C GLY A 187 3.08 -10.73 2.10
N ALA A 188 2.54 -9.59 1.65
CA ALA A 188 2.90 -8.26 2.11
C ALA A 188 1.71 -7.50 2.67
N THR A 189 2.02 -6.46 3.43
CA THR A 189 1.06 -5.49 3.93
C THR A 189 1.75 -4.17 4.28
N GLY A 190 1.02 -3.04 4.27
CA GLY A 190 1.55 -1.72 4.62
C GLY A 190 1.10 -0.59 3.68
N ASP A 191 2.00 0.35 3.42
CA ASP A 191 1.78 1.45 2.47
C ASP A 191 1.78 0.94 1.03
N GLY A 192 0.60 0.53 0.56
CA GLY A 192 0.44 -0.02 -0.78
C GLY A 192 0.93 0.86 -1.93
N ASP A 193 1.00 2.19 -1.77
CA ASP A 193 1.52 3.08 -2.82
C ASP A 193 3.05 3.02 -2.92
N ILE A 194 3.75 2.75 -1.81
CA ILE A 194 5.19 2.52 -1.79
C ILE A 194 5.49 1.06 -2.14
N MET A 195 4.80 0.10 -1.52
CA MET A 195 5.03 -1.34 -1.71
C MET A 195 4.96 -1.73 -3.20
N MET A 196 3.95 -1.25 -3.94
CA MET A 196 3.79 -1.57 -5.36
C MET A 196 4.94 -1.11 -6.27
N ARG A 197 5.74 -0.14 -5.84
CA ARG A 197 6.87 0.38 -6.63
C ARG A 197 8.10 -0.53 -6.58
N PHE A 198 8.14 -1.46 -5.63
CA PHE A 198 9.28 -2.33 -5.40
C PHE A 198 8.98 -3.82 -5.62
N LEU A 199 7.71 -4.19 -5.78
CA LEU A 199 7.28 -5.59 -5.95
C LEU A 199 7.93 -6.53 -4.91
N PRO A 200 7.79 -6.25 -3.59
CA PRO A 200 8.59 -6.89 -2.57
C PRO A 200 8.39 -8.41 -2.54
N CYS A 201 7.19 -8.92 -2.81
CA CYS A 201 6.97 -10.36 -2.79
C CYS A 201 7.55 -11.12 -3.97
N TYR A 202 7.55 -10.53 -5.16
CA TYR A 202 8.31 -11.07 -6.28
C TYR A 202 9.80 -11.10 -5.93
N GLN A 203 10.32 -10.00 -5.37
CA GLN A 203 11.72 -9.93 -4.98
C GLN A 203 12.08 -10.97 -3.92
N VAL A 204 11.26 -11.15 -2.88
CA VAL A 204 11.48 -12.16 -1.84
C VAL A 204 11.54 -13.56 -2.43
N VAL A 205 10.59 -13.92 -3.29
CA VAL A 205 10.57 -15.24 -3.93
C VAL A 205 11.79 -15.43 -4.84
N GLU A 206 12.16 -14.42 -5.64
CA GLU A 206 13.36 -14.52 -6.49
C GLU A 206 14.67 -14.58 -5.70
N SER A 207 14.77 -13.87 -4.57
CA SER A 207 15.91 -14.00 -3.65
C SER A 207 16.00 -15.42 -3.07
N MET A 208 14.85 -16.01 -2.70
CA MET A 208 14.81 -17.42 -2.26
C MET A 208 15.19 -18.38 -3.39
N ARG A 209 14.76 -18.11 -4.63
CA ARG A 209 15.18 -18.88 -5.84
C ARG A 209 16.69 -18.86 -6.01
N GLN A 210 17.34 -17.76 -5.65
CA GLN A 210 18.80 -17.59 -5.68
C GLN A 210 19.52 -18.21 -4.47
N GLY A 211 18.79 -18.86 -3.56
CA GLY A 211 19.35 -19.58 -2.42
C GLY A 211 19.39 -18.79 -1.12
N MET A 212 18.76 -17.61 -1.04
CA MET A 212 18.59 -16.94 0.25
C MET A 212 17.56 -17.66 1.12
N ASP A 213 17.81 -17.74 2.43
CA ASP A 213 16.80 -18.18 3.37
C ASP A 213 15.65 -17.15 3.49
N PRO A 214 14.42 -17.57 3.84
CA PRO A 214 13.25 -16.69 3.92
C PRO A 214 13.45 -15.42 4.75
N ARG A 215 14.22 -15.49 5.85
CA ARG A 215 14.52 -14.35 6.72
C ARG A 215 15.36 -13.30 5.99
N ASP A 216 16.40 -13.73 5.30
CA ASP A 216 17.33 -12.83 4.62
C ASP A 216 16.67 -12.21 3.39
N ALA A 217 15.90 -13.02 2.64
CA ALA A 217 15.10 -12.54 1.51
C ALA A 217 14.09 -11.47 1.93
N ALA A 218 13.33 -11.72 3.00
CA ALA A 218 12.37 -10.76 3.55
C ALA A 218 13.05 -9.47 4.03
N THR A 219 14.18 -9.60 4.75
CA THR A 219 14.93 -8.46 5.29
C THR A 219 15.53 -7.60 4.18
N ASP A 220 16.09 -8.21 3.13
CA ASP A 220 16.65 -7.48 1.98
C ASP A 220 15.57 -6.69 1.22
N ALA A 221 14.39 -7.30 0.99
CA ALA A 221 13.27 -6.63 0.31
C ALA A 221 12.78 -5.39 1.09
N ILE A 222 12.55 -5.53 2.41
CA ILE A 222 12.14 -4.41 3.27
C ILE A 222 13.24 -3.33 3.33
N SER A 223 14.50 -3.72 3.48
CA SER A 223 15.64 -2.80 3.56
C SER A 223 15.82 -1.98 2.29
N ARG A 224 15.55 -2.55 1.11
CA ARG A 224 15.60 -1.81 -0.17
C ARG A 224 14.58 -0.69 -0.24
N ILE A 225 13.37 -0.94 0.24
CA ILE A 225 12.32 0.08 0.33
C ILE A 225 12.75 1.15 1.32
N ALA A 226 13.19 0.75 2.53
CA ALA A 226 13.64 1.67 3.59
C ALA A 226 14.75 2.61 3.11
N ARG A 227 15.72 2.13 2.32
CA ARG A 227 16.79 2.96 1.76
C ARG A 227 16.28 4.10 0.87
N LYS A 228 15.14 3.92 0.20
CA LYS A 228 14.55 4.94 -0.69
C LYS A 228 13.44 5.74 -0.01
N TYR A 229 12.73 5.14 0.92
CA TYR A 229 11.61 5.73 1.65
C TYR A 229 11.77 5.44 3.15
N PRO A 230 12.65 6.17 3.88
CA PRO A 230 13.00 5.84 5.27
C PRO A 230 11.84 5.93 6.27
N ASP A 231 10.73 6.57 5.90
CA ASP A 231 9.56 6.75 6.76
C ASP A 231 8.39 5.80 6.41
N PHE A 232 8.56 4.91 5.42
CA PHE A 232 7.46 4.02 4.99
C PHE A 232 7.07 3.03 6.09
N ILE A 233 5.85 2.50 6.01
CA ILE A 233 5.41 1.41 6.88
C ILE A 233 5.10 0.22 5.98
N GLY A 234 5.68 -0.93 6.31
CA GLY A 234 5.49 -2.13 5.52
C GLY A 234 5.98 -3.38 6.24
N ALA A 235 5.42 -4.52 5.86
CA ALA A 235 5.86 -5.81 6.29
C ALA A 235 5.65 -6.86 5.21
N VAL A 236 6.46 -7.91 5.27
CA VAL A 236 6.28 -9.13 4.49
C VAL A 236 6.45 -10.34 5.40
N PHE A 237 5.74 -11.42 5.08
CA PHE A 237 6.15 -12.76 5.46
C PHE A 237 6.64 -13.51 4.22
N ALA A 238 7.56 -14.43 4.43
CA ALA A 238 8.12 -15.33 3.42
C ALA A 238 8.00 -16.77 3.93
N VAL A 239 7.71 -17.71 3.04
CA VAL A 239 7.76 -19.14 3.31
C VAL A 239 8.36 -19.84 2.09
N ASN A 240 9.37 -20.70 2.28
CA ASN A 240 9.90 -21.52 1.19
C ASN A 240 9.09 -22.81 1.03
N LYS A 241 9.33 -23.58 -0.04
CA LYS A 241 8.62 -24.84 -0.31
C LYS A 241 8.84 -25.91 0.76
N GLU A 242 9.93 -25.83 1.53
CA GLU A 242 10.20 -26.70 2.68
C GLU A 242 9.40 -26.30 3.93
N GLY A 243 8.65 -25.19 3.89
CA GLY A 243 7.85 -24.68 4.99
C GLY A 243 8.62 -23.84 6.01
N VAL A 244 9.90 -23.54 5.76
CA VAL A 244 10.66 -22.56 6.55
C VAL A 244 10.08 -21.19 6.27
N HIS A 245 9.80 -20.43 7.32
CA HIS A 245 9.15 -19.13 7.21
C HIS A 245 9.82 -18.06 8.07
N ALA A 246 9.68 -16.81 7.65
CA ALA A 246 10.12 -15.65 8.41
C ALA A 246 9.27 -14.43 8.03
N GLY A 247 9.43 -13.35 8.79
CA GLY A 247 8.90 -12.04 8.39
C GLY A 247 9.94 -10.95 8.60
N ALA A 248 9.73 -9.84 7.90
CA ALA A 248 10.47 -8.60 8.07
C ALA A 248 9.50 -7.43 8.03
N CYS A 249 9.76 -6.38 8.79
CA CYS A 249 8.92 -5.19 8.79
C CYS A 249 9.73 -3.91 8.98
N HIS A 250 9.11 -2.78 8.70
CA HIS A 250 9.65 -1.46 8.91
C HIS A 250 8.53 -0.51 9.38
N GLY A 251 8.85 0.38 10.31
CA GLY A 251 7.94 1.42 10.80
C GLY A 251 6.87 0.97 11.79
N TRP A 252 6.79 -0.33 12.13
CA TRP A 252 5.90 -0.87 13.17
C TRP A 252 6.36 -2.26 13.67
N THR A 253 5.67 -2.80 14.67
CA THR A 253 5.76 -4.24 15.01
C THR A 253 4.72 -4.99 14.20
N PHE A 254 5.17 -5.99 13.43
CA PHE A 254 4.33 -6.86 12.62
C PHE A 254 4.09 -8.20 13.32
N GLN A 255 2.91 -8.78 13.11
CA GLN A 255 2.59 -10.13 13.58
C GLN A 255 1.98 -10.94 12.45
N TYR A 256 2.36 -12.19 12.35
CA TYR A 256 1.73 -13.16 11.48
C TYR A 256 1.51 -14.48 12.21
N SER A 257 0.53 -15.24 11.75
CA SER A 257 0.16 -16.53 12.32
C SER A 257 0.63 -17.66 11.42
N VAL A 258 1.14 -18.74 12.02
CA VAL A 258 1.55 -19.94 11.32
C VAL A 258 0.95 -21.19 11.96
N ARG A 259 0.63 -22.16 11.11
CA ARG A 259 0.16 -23.48 11.54
C ARG A 259 0.60 -24.53 10.54
N ASN A 260 1.09 -25.66 11.04
CA ASN A 260 1.35 -26.86 10.28
C ASN A 260 0.75 -28.09 10.97
N SER A 261 0.86 -29.28 10.35
CA SER A 261 0.25 -30.51 10.86
C SER A 261 0.89 -31.07 12.14
N SER A 262 2.11 -30.65 12.48
CA SER A 262 2.82 -31.08 13.70
C SER A 262 2.50 -30.20 14.91
N MET A 263 1.87 -29.04 14.70
CA MET A 263 1.55 -28.07 15.74
C MET A 263 0.19 -28.40 16.38
N GLN A 264 0.12 -28.30 17.72
CA GLN A 264 -1.13 -28.47 18.46
C GLN A 264 -2.10 -27.29 18.24
N ASP A 265 -1.58 -26.07 18.15
CA ASP A 265 -2.35 -24.84 17.94
C ASP A 265 -1.59 -23.88 17.02
N VAL A 266 -2.24 -22.79 16.61
CA VAL A 266 -1.63 -21.70 15.85
C VAL A 266 -0.54 -21.00 16.68
N GLU A 267 0.60 -20.72 16.04
CA GLU A 267 1.65 -19.90 16.63
C GLU A 267 1.58 -18.47 16.05
N VAL A 268 1.78 -17.47 16.90
CA VAL A 268 1.84 -16.07 16.50
C VAL A 268 3.28 -15.60 16.59
N ILE A 269 3.86 -15.29 15.43
CA ILE A 269 5.22 -14.77 15.33
C ILE A 269 5.17 -13.25 15.39
N THR A 270 6.00 -12.66 16.25
CA THR A 270 6.17 -11.21 16.36
C THR A 270 7.48 -10.79 15.71
N VAL A 271 7.41 -9.85 14.77
CA VAL A 271 8.52 -9.30 14.02
C VAL A 271 8.69 -7.84 14.42
N TYR A 272 9.91 -7.47 14.82
CA TYR A 272 10.27 -6.12 15.20
C TYR A 272 10.92 -5.37 14.03
N PRO A 273 10.72 -4.04 13.92
CA PRO A 273 11.26 -3.23 12.84
C PRO A 273 12.77 -3.02 12.95
#